data_AF-A0A524LCY9-F1
#
_entry.id   AF-A0A524LCY9-F1
#
_cell.length_a   1.000
_cell.length_b   1.000
_cell.length_c   1.000
_cell.angle_alpha   90.00
_cell.angle_beta   90.00
_cell.angle_gamma   90.00
#
_symmetry.space_group_name_H-M   'P 1'
#
loop_
_entity.id
_entity.type
_entity.pdbx_description
1 polymer ?
#
loop_
_entity_poly.entity_id
_entity_poly.type
_entity_poly.pdbx_seq_one_letter_code
_entity_poly.pdbx_strand_id
1 'polypeptide(L)'
;MFFIFLLVLSTIAIAGSAAYFSVYGLANTFSGVFWAVVLMGGSLEAGKLIAASYLYRYWDRTNWFLKTYMMAGVFALMALTSGGIFGYLSSGYQADVLPLKQLESQITLLEDEKVRAIQRKTDIDKQISQLPPKYVTSRLRLIKGFQAEQKLVTDRIKELDVEVLALKQKQIKTEAHIGPITYIAKAFDAPTDEATKWLIFLIIFAFDPMAVALTLAVNIALRRREEDMAEAKAQARLLNPPSQPEVKYVDREVVKEVTVEVIKEVPVEVEKIVEVPVEKIVYVTKEV
;
A
#
# COMPACT_ATOMS: atom_id res chain seq x y z
N MET A 1 -17.59 -11.35 23.34
CA MET A 1 -17.63 -11.71 21.90
C MET A 1 -17.75 -10.48 21.00
N PHE A 2 -18.65 -9.54 21.30
CA PHE A 2 -18.83 -8.30 20.53
C PHE A 2 -17.52 -7.50 20.31
N PHE A 3 -16.71 -7.31 21.35
CA PHE A 3 -15.43 -6.60 21.24
C PHE A 3 -14.44 -7.28 20.28
N ILE A 4 -14.30 -8.62 20.33
CA ILE A 4 -13.40 -9.37 19.44
C ILE A 4 -13.88 -9.23 17.98
N PHE A 5 -15.19 -9.27 17.76
CA PHE A 5 -15.75 -9.05 16.44
C PHE A 5 -15.42 -7.66 15.91
N LEU A 6 -15.59 -6.60 16.72
CA LEU A 6 -15.20 -5.24 16.34
C LEU A 6 -13.70 -5.15 16.05
N LEU A 7 -12.86 -5.80 16.86
CA LEU A 7 -11.42 -5.82 16.69
C LEU A 7 -11.03 -6.45 15.34
N VAL A 8 -11.60 -7.62 15.02
CA VAL A 8 -11.39 -8.28 13.72
C VAL A 8 -11.88 -7.41 12.57
N LEU A 9 -13.07 -6.82 12.69
CA LEU A 9 -13.63 -5.93 11.67
C LEU A 9 -12.74 -4.71 11.42
N SER A 10 -12.28 -4.04 12.48
CA SER A 10 -11.36 -2.90 12.38
C SER A 10 -10.00 -3.31 11.80
N THR A 11 -9.49 -4.49 12.17
CA THR A 11 -8.24 -5.03 11.61
C THR A 11 -8.36 -5.23 10.11
N ILE A 12 -9.44 -5.90 9.65
CA ILE A 12 -9.70 -6.15 8.23
C ILE A 12 -9.90 -4.83 7.48
N ALA A 13 -10.61 -3.87 8.06
CA ALA A 13 -10.82 -2.57 7.43
C ALA A 13 -9.51 -1.81 7.23
N ILE A 14 -8.70 -1.65 8.29
CA ILE A 14 -7.43 -0.93 8.24
C ILE A 14 -6.42 -1.65 7.32
N ALA A 15 -6.27 -2.97 7.49
CA ALA A 15 -5.39 -3.78 6.66
C ALA A 15 -5.83 -3.79 5.19
N GLY A 16 -7.14 -3.90 4.93
CA GLY A 16 -7.71 -3.90 3.59
C GLY A 16 -7.52 -2.57 2.88
N SER A 17 -7.71 -1.45 3.58
CA SER A 17 -7.43 -0.12 3.04
C SER A 17 -5.93 0.07 2.75
N ALA A 18 -5.06 -0.31 3.69
CA ALA A 18 -3.61 -0.23 3.51
C ALA A 18 -3.15 -1.10 2.32
N ALA A 19 -3.65 -2.32 2.22
CA ALA A 19 -3.36 -3.22 1.10
C ALA A 19 -3.85 -2.65 -0.23
N TYR A 20 -5.08 -2.10 -0.27
CA TYR A 20 -5.61 -1.49 -1.49
C TYR A 20 -4.72 -0.33 -1.98
N PHE A 21 -4.40 0.63 -1.11
CA PHE A 21 -3.55 1.76 -1.48
C PHE A 21 -2.12 1.34 -1.84
N SER A 22 -1.53 0.45 -1.05
CA SER A 22 -0.19 -0.09 -1.28
C SER A 22 -0.09 -0.77 -2.64
N VAL A 23 -0.95 -1.77 -2.88
CA VAL A 23 -0.90 -2.61 -4.08
C VAL A 23 -1.18 -1.80 -5.33
N TYR A 24 -2.17 -0.90 -5.28
CA TYR A 24 -2.47 -0.04 -6.43
C TYR A 24 -1.34 0.95 -6.70
N GLY A 25 -0.77 1.56 -5.66
CA GLY A 25 0.37 2.48 -5.82
C GLY A 25 1.60 1.81 -6.41
N LEU A 26 1.91 0.60 -5.97
CA LEU A 26 3.00 -0.21 -6.53
C LEU A 26 2.70 -0.63 -7.98
N ALA A 27 1.47 -1.05 -8.28
CA ALA A 27 1.08 -1.44 -9.63
C ALA A 27 1.15 -0.28 -10.63
N ASN A 28 0.82 0.94 -10.22
CA ASN A 28 0.98 2.14 -11.05
C ASN A 28 2.45 2.51 -11.31
N THR A 29 3.36 2.16 -10.39
CA THR A 29 4.80 2.36 -10.58
C THR A 29 5.34 1.45 -11.70
N PHE A 30 4.73 0.29 -11.91
CA PHE A 30 5.09 -0.69 -12.94
C PHE A 30 3.96 -0.90 -13.95
N SER A 31 3.56 0.18 -14.63
CA SER A 31 2.39 0.21 -15.53
C SER A 31 2.39 -0.86 -16.64
N GLY A 32 3.56 -1.33 -17.08
CA GLY A 32 3.69 -2.40 -18.08
C GLY A 32 3.29 -3.80 -17.59
N VAL A 33 3.17 -4.02 -16.28
CA VAL A 33 2.88 -5.34 -15.67
C VAL A 33 1.85 -5.23 -14.53
N PHE A 34 0.88 -4.32 -14.68
CA PHE A 34 -0.08 -3.95 -13.65
C PHE A 34 -0.69 -5.15 -12.91
N TRP A 35 -1.33 -6.09 -13.63
CA TRP A 35 -2.03 -7.22 -13.02
C TRP A 35 -1.11 -8.19 -12.27
N ALA A 36 0.13 -8.37 -12.76
CA ALA A 36 1.11 -9.22 -12.08
C ALA A 36 1.51 -8.61 -10.73
N VAL A 37 1.72 -7.29 -10.70
CA VAL A 37 2.05 -6.57 -9.47
C VAL A 37 0.88 -6.53 -8.51
N VAL A 38 -0.36 -6.42 -9.01
CA VAL A 38 -1.56 -6.50 -8.15
C VAL A 38 -1.66 -7.84 -7.44
N LEU A 39 -1.49 -8.95 -8.17
CA LEU A 39 -1.57 -10.30 -7.60
C LEU A 39 -0.41 -10.54 -6.61
N MET A 40 0.81 -10.18 -7.01
CA MET A 40 1.98 -10.28 -6.13
C MET A 40 1.80 -9.42 -4.87
N GLY A 41 1.49 -8.14 -5.02
CA GLY A 41 1.28 -7.21 -3.91
C GLY A 41 0.19 -7.67 -2.96
N GLY A 42 -0.93 -8.15 -3.47
CA GLY A 42 -2.00 -8.71 -2.62
C GLY A 42 -1.52 -9.89 -1.78
N SER A 43 -0.71 -10.78 -2.36
CA SER A 43 -0.15 -11.90 -1.60
C SER A 43 0.91 -11.47 -0.57
N LEU A 44 1.71 -10.43 -0.87
CA LEU A 44 2.68 -9.85 0.06
C LEU A 44 2.00 -9.18 1.27
N GLU A 45 0.92 -8.42 1.05
CA GLU A 45 0.16 -7.77 2.12
C GLU A 45 -0.53 -8.80 3.03
N ALA A 46 -1.15 -9.84 2.46
CA ALA A 46 -1.71 -10.94 3.23
C ALA A 46 -0.63 -11.72 3.99
N GLY A 47 0.49 -12.01 3.32
CA GLY A 47 1.64 -12.71 3.89
C GLY A 47 2.24 -11.99 5.10
N LYS A 48 2.32 -10.66 5.07
CA LYS A 48 2.79 -9.82 6.20
C LYS A 48 2.01 -10.09 7.48
N LEU A 49 0.68 -10.07 7.41
CA LEU A 49 -0.19 -10.26 8.58
C LEU A 49 -0.18 -11.71 9.07
N ILE A 50 -0.14 -12.67 8.16
CA ILE A 50 -0.02 -14.10 8.51
C ILE A 50 1.33 -14.36 9.18
N ALA A 51 2.43 -13.78 8.67
CA ALA A 51 3.76 -13.90 9.25
C ALA A 51 3.82 -13.26 10.65
N ALA A 52 3.24 -12.07 10.83
CA ALA A 52 3.15 -11.43 12.15
C ALA A 52 2.34 -12.27 13.15
N SER A 53 1.20 -12.79 12.72
CA SER A 53 0.35 -13.71 13.50
C SER A 53 1.10 -14.99 13.89
N TYR A 54 1.80 -15.62 12.95
CA TYR A 54 2.62 -16.80 13.18
C TYR A 54 3.73 -16.53 14.19
N LEU A 55 4.47 -15.43 14.01
CA LEU A 55 5.58 -15.04 14.87
C LEU A 55 5.14 -14.87 16.32
N TYR A 56 3.95 -14.30 16.54
CA TYR A 56 3.36 -14.18 17.87
C TYR A 56 2.94 -15.54 18.45
N ARG A 57 2.25 -16.38 17.67
CA ARG A 57 1.73 -17.66 18.15
C ARG A 57 2.82 -18.68 18.47
N TYR A 58 3.92 -18.67 17.73
CA TYR A 58 4.99 -19.67 17.83
C TYR A 58 6.33 -19.07 18.27
N TRP A 59 6.31 -17.93 18.97
CA TRP A 59 7.52 -17.21 19.39
C TRP A 59 8.53 -18.10 20.11
N ASP A 60 8.07 -18.92 21.07
CA ASP A 60 8.93 -19.76 21.90
C ASP A 60 9.32 -21.08 21.21
N ARG A 61 8.58 -21.49 20.17
CA ARG A 61 8.84 -22.76 19.45
C ARG A 61 9.70 -22.60 18.21
N THR A 62 9.90 -21.35 17.75
CA THR A 62 10.57 -21.06 16.48
C THR A 62 12.07 -20.85 16.69
N ASN A 63 12.90 -21.49 15.87
CA ASN A 63 14.35 -21.30 15.87
C ASN A 63 14.71 -19.81 15.64
N TRP A 64 15.77 -19.34 16.30
CA TRP A 64 16.25 -17.97 16.24
C TRP A 64 16.45 -17.46 14.80
N PHE A 65 17.03 -18.28 13.92
CA PHE A 65 17.26 -17.91 12.52
C PHE A 65 15.95 -17.58 11.79
N LEU A 66 14.95 -18.46 11.92
CA LEU A 66 13.64 -18.26 11.30
C LEU A 66 12.90 -17.08 11.93
N LYS A 67 12.99 -16.90 13.25
CA LYS A 67 12.45 -15.75 13.97
C LYS A 67 13.00 -14.43 13.43
N THR A 68 14.33 -14.35 13.24
CA THR A 68 15.00 -13.16 12.71
C THR A 68 14.58 -12.90 11.26
N TYR A 69 14.53 -13.94 10.42
CA TYR A 69 14.08 -13.84 9.04
C TYR A 69 12.62 -13.37 8.94
N MET A 70 11.71 -13.90 9.76
CA MET A 70 10.31 -13.48 9.79
C MET A 70 10.15 -12.05 10.28
N MET A 71 10.89 -11.62 11.32
CA MET A 71 10.89 -10.22 11.76
C MET A 71 11.37 -9.29 10.65
N ALA A 72 12.54 -9.57 10.06
CA ALA A 72 13.09 -8.78 8.97
C ALA A 72 12.13 -8.77 7.77
N GLY A 73 11.51 -9.89 7.45
CA GLY A 73 10.50 -10.02 6.40
C GLY A 73 9.27 -9.15 6.67
N VAL A 74 8.70 -9.19 7.88
CA VAL A 74 7.58 -8.32 8.25
C VAL A 74 7.97 -6.84 8.14
N PHE A 75 9.14 -6.44 8.64
CA PHE A 75 9.62 -5.06 8.49
C PHE A 75 9.86 -4.65 7.03
N ALA A 76 10.42 -5.54 6.20
CA ALA A 76 10.63 -5.29 4.78
C ALA A 76 9.28 -5.14 4.05
N LEU A 77 8.30 -6.00 4.37
CA LEU A 77 6.95 -5.90 3.84
C LEU A 77 6.26 -4.61 4.31
N MET A 78 6.48 -4.17 5.54
CA MET A 78 6.00 -2.87 6.03
C MET A 78 6.59 -1.69 5.26
N ALA A 79 7.89 -1.72 4.99
CA ALA A 79 8.55 -0.71 4.15
C ALA A 79 8.00 -0.74 2.71
N LEU A 80 7.72 -1.91 2.16
CA LEU A 80 7.12 -2.07 0.84
C LEU A 80 5.68 -1.50 0.82
N THR A 81 4.87 -1.80 1.83
CA THR A 81 3.53 -1.22 2.01
C THR A 81 3.59 0.30 2.07
N SER A 82 4.53 0.82 2.85
CA SER A 82 4.78 2.25 2.99
C SER A 82 5.11 2.90 1.64
N GLY A 83 6.02 2.29 0.86
CA GLY A 83 6.36 2.74 -0.49
C GLY A 83 5.17 2.70 -1.45
N GLY A 84 4.33 1.66 -1.36
CA GLY A 84 3.09 1.56 -2.14
C GLY A 84 2.10 2.68 -1.81
N ILE A 85 1.81 2.91 -0.52
CA ILE A 85 0.91 3.99 -0.07
C ILE A 85 1.46 5.36 -0.50
N PHE A 86 2.77 5.57 -0.36
CA PHE A 86 3.42 6.78 -0.81
C PHE A 86 3.24 6.99 -2.32
N GLY A 87 3.49 5.95 -3.12
CA GLY A 87 3.30 5.98 -4.57
C GLY A 87 1.86 6.31 -4.95
N TYR A 88 0.88 5.69 -4.28
CA TYR A 88 -0.54 5.96 -4.51
C TYR A 88 -0.91 7.42 -4.24
N LEU A 89 -0.67 7.89 -3.01
CA LEU A 89 -1.07 9.23 -2.60
C LEU A 89 -0.30 10.33 -3.34
N SER A 90 1.00 10.13 -3.58
CA SER A 90 1.80 11.09 -4.34
C SER A 90 1.40 11.16 -5.82
N SER A 91 0.98 10.04 -6.42
CA SER A 91 0.47 10.05 -7.80
C SER A 91 -0.86 10.80 -7.92
N GLY A 92 -1.78 10.63 -6.97
CA GLY A 92 -3.03 11.39 -6.91
C GLY A 92 -2.79 12.88 -6.77
N TYR A 93 -1.92 13.28 -5.83
CA TYR A 93 -1.53 14.68 -5.66
C TYR A 93 -0.87 15.26 -6.92
N GLN A 94 0.03 14.52 -7.57
CA GLN A 94 0.65 14.99 -8.82
C GLN A 94 -0.36 15.17 -9.95
N ALA A 95 -1.37 14.29 -10.04
CA ALA A 95 -2.43 14.42 -11.03
C ALA A 95 -3.24 15.72 -10.85
N ASP A 96 -3.49 16.13 -9.61
CA ASP A 96 -4.22 17.37 -9.31
C ASP A 96 -3.35 18.63 -9.50
N VAL A 97 -2.05 18.54 -9.17
CA VAL A 97 -1.11 19.67 -9.27
C VAL A 97 -0.62 19.92 -10.70
N LEU A 98 -0.55 18.90 -11.55
CA LEU A 98 0.00 19.03 -12.90
C LEU A 98 -0.78 20.06 -13.76
N PRO A 99 -2.13 20.03 -13.83
CA PRO A 99 -2.89 21.06 -14.55
C PRO A 99 -2.67 22.47 -14.00
N LEU A 100 -2.47 22.61 -12.69
CA LEU A 100 -2.15 23.91 -12.08
C LEU A 100 -0.79 24.42 -12.52
N LYS A 101 0.25 23.57 -12.46
CA LYS A 101 1.60 23.92 -12.95
C LYS A 101 1.57 24.31 -14.43
N GLN A 102 0.74 23.65 -15.23
CA GLN A 102 0.54 24.00 -16.65
C GLN A 102 -0.16 25.36 -16.82
N LEU A 103 -1.23 25.63 -16.07
CA LEU A 103 -1.92 26.92 -16.10
C LEU A 103 -1.03 28.07 -15.64
N GLU A 104 -0.28 27.87 -14.55
CA GLU A 104 0.68 28.83 -14.02
C GLU A 104 1.77 29.16 -15.06
N SER A 105 2.33 28.14 -15.72
CA SER A 105 3.29 28.34 -16.80
C SER A 105 2.71 29.12 -17.98
N GLN A 106 1.47 28.83 -18.40
CA GLN A 106 0.81 29.56 -19.49
C GLN A 106 0.55 31.02 -19.13
N ILE A 107 0.06 31.27 -17.90
CA ILE A 107 -0.15 32.64 -17.39
C ILE A 107 1.15 33.41 -17.39
N THR A 108 2.24 32.80 -16.91
CA THR A 108 3.56 33.44 -16.86
C THR A 108 4.06 33.83 -18.25
N LEU A 109 3.91 32.93 -19.25
CA LEU A 109 4.30 33.21 -20.64
C LEU A 109 3.52 34.38 -21.26
N LEU A 110 2.21 34.44 -21.02
CA LEU A 110 1.36 35.53 -21.52
C LEU A 110 1.61 36.85 -20.78
N GLU A 111 1.87 36.80 -19.48
CA GLU A 111 2.28 37.98 -18.70
C GLU A 111 3.62 38.52 -19.20
N ASP A 112 4.59 37.66 -19.49
CA ASP A 112 5.86 38.06 -20.09
C ASP A 112 5.68 38.68 -21.48
N GLU A 113 4.79 38.12 -22.32
CA GLU A 113 4.44 38.71 -23.61
C GLU A 113 3.83 40.11 -23.44
N LYS A 114 2.92 40.26 -22.47
CA LYS A 114 2.30 41.54 -22.14
C LYS A 114 3.34 42.55 -21.67
N VAL A 115 4.29 42.15 -20.82
CA VAL A 115 5.39 43.01 -20.38
C VAL A 115 6.23 43.47 -21.58
N ARG A 116 6.58 42.57 -22.50
CA ARG A 116 7.30 42.92 -23.74
C ARG A 116 6.51 43.90 -24.62
N ALA A 117 5.20 43.71 -24.74
CA ALA A 117 4.33 44.61 -25.50
C ALA A 117 4.25 46.02 -24.87
N ILE A 118 4.13 46.10 -23.54
CA ILE A 118 4.16 47.36 -22.78
C ILE A 118 5.51 48.06 -22.94
N GLN A 119 6.61 47.31 -22.87
CA GLN A 119 7.95 47.83 -23.08
C GLN A 119 8.08 48.45 -24.48
N ARG A 120 7.63 47.72 -25.51
CA ARG A 120 7.65 48.21 -26.90
C ARG A 120 6.86 49.50 -27.07
N LYS A 121 5.66 49.57 -26.48
CA LYS A 121 4.85 50.79 -26.49
C LYS A 121 5.58 51.97 -25.82
N THR A 122 6.21 51.72 -24.67
CA THR A 122 7.01 52.71 -23.94
C THR A 122 8.21 53.19 -24.75
N ASP A 123 8.88 52.30 -25.48
CA ASP A 123 10.02 52.65 -26.32
C ASP A 123 9.61 53.51 -27.52
N ILE A 124 8.44 53.25 -28.12
CA ILE A 124 7.86 54.13 -29.15
C ILE A 124 7.61 55.54 -28.57
N ASP A 125 7.03 55.64 -27.38
CA ASP A 125 6.77 56.94 -26.74
C ASP A 125 8.08 57.69 -26.39
N LYS A 126 9.13 56.96 -26.02
CA LYS A 126 10.49 57.51 -25.85
C LYS A 126 11.05 58.04 -27.18
N GLN A 127 10.94 57.28 -28.27
CA GLN A 127 11.40 57.74 -29.60
C GLN A 127 10.66 59.00 -30.07
N ILE A 128 9.36 59.10 -29.78
CA ILE A 128 8.55 60.29 -30.11
C ILE A 128 8.94 61.51 -29.25
N SER A 129 9.31 61.29 -27.98
CA SER A 129 9.67 62.37 -27.03
C SER A 129 11.12 62.87 -27.17
N GLN A 130 12.02 62.07 -27.75
CA GLN A 130 13.41 62.48 -28.04
C GLN A 130 13.50 63.60 -29.09
N LEU A 131 12.46 63.82 -29.90
CA LEU A 131 12.43 64.91 -30.88
C LEU A 131 12.06 66.25 -30.19
N PRO A 132 12.93 67.28 -30.27
CA PRO A 132 12.65 68.57 -29.66
C PRO A 132 11.33 69.17 -30.17
N PRO A 133 10.54 69.87 -29.32
CA PRO A 133 9.24 70.44 -29.68
C PRO A 133 9.27 71.36 -30.91
N LYS A 134 10.44 71.92 -31.23
CA LYS A 134 10.67 72.82 -32.37
C LYS A 134 10.49 72.14 -33.75
N TYR A 135 10.56 70.81 -33.84
CA TYR A 135 10.41 70.04 -35.09
C TYR A 135 9.01 69.42 -35.24
N VAL A 136 7.98 70.26 -35.22
CA VAL A 136 6.56 69.85 -35.23
C VAL A 136 6.23 68.90 -36.39
N THR A 137 6.69 69.20 -37.61
CA THR A 137 6.38 68.42 -38.82
C THR A 137 7.02 67.03 -38.83
N SER A 138 8.29 66.93 -38.40
CA SER A 138 9.01 65.65 -38.30
C SER A 138 8.41 64.77 -37.20
N ARG A 139 8.09 65.37 -36.05
CA ARG A 139 7.42 64.67 -34.95
C ARG A 139 6.04 64.13 -35.35
N LEU A 140 5.25 64.92 -36.09
CA LEU A 140 3.95 64.49 -36.60
C LEU A 140 4.07 63.31 -37.58
N ARG A 141 5.13 63.28 -38.41
CA ARG A 141 5.40 62.16 -39.31
C ARG A 141 5.76 60.88 -38.54
N LEU A 142 6.59 60.96 -37.49
CA LEU A 142 6.88 59.81 -36.64
C LEU A 142 5.66 59.29 -35.89
N ILE A 143 4.83 60.18 -35.35
CA ILE A 143 3.56 59.80 -34.70
C ILE A 143 2.68 59.03 -35.68
N LYS A 144 2.49 59.55 -36.90
CA LYS A 144 1.73 58.84 -37.94
C LYS A 144 2.35 57.50 -38.34
N GLY A 145 3.68 57.43 -38.41
CA GLY A 145 4.42 56.20 -38.73
C GLY A 145 4.21 55.09 -37.70
N PHE A 146 4.23 55.44 -36.41
CA PHE A 146 4.00 54.49 -35.32
C PHE A 146 2.54 54.25 -34.97
N GLN A 147 1.59 55.04 -35.49
CA GLN A 147 0.18 54.97 -35.11
C GLN A 147 -0.43 53.57 -35.34
N ALA A 148 -0.08 52.92 -36.46
CA ALA A 148 -0.54 51.57 -36.75
C ALA A 148 0.06 50.53 -35.78
N GLU A 149 1.36 50.63 -35.51
CA GLU A 149 2.06 49.74 -34.56
C GLU A 149 1.53 49.94 -33.12
N GLN A 150 1.36 51.17 -32.65
CA GLN A 150 0.78 51.45 -31.33
C GLN A 150 -0.63 50.89 -31.18
N LYS A 151 -1.45 50.98 -32.23
CA LYS A 151 -2.79 50.40 -32.23
C LYS A 151 -2.72 48.88 -32.12
N LEU A 152 -1.92 48.21 -32.96
CA LEU A 152 -1.74 46.76 -32.92
C LEU A 152 -1.22 46.27 -31.55
N VAL A 153 -0.21 46.93 -31.00
CA VAL A 153 0.34 46.59 -29.68
C VAL A 153 -0.69 46.82 -28.58
N THR A 154 -1.45 47.91 -28.64
CA THR A 154 -2.50 48.20 -27.64
C THR A 154 -3.65 47.20 -27.72
N ASP A 155 -4.06 46.81 -28.93
CA ASP A 155 -5.10 45.80 -29.14
C ASP A 155 -4.62 44.43 -28.64
N ARG A 156 -3.37 44.04 -28.92
CA ARG A 156 -2.76 42.81 -28.39
C ARG A 156 -2.67 42.78 -26.86
N ILE A 157 -2.33 43.91 -26.22
CA ILE A 157 -2.32 44.00 -24.75
C ILE A 157 -3.72 43.72 -24.17
N LYS A 158 -4.79 44.23 -24.79
CA LYS A 158 -6.16 43.96 -24.34
C LYS A 158 -6.55 42.50 -24.51
N GLU A 159 -6.17 41.87 -25.62
CA GLU A 159 -6.38 40.44 -25.83
C GLU A 159 -5.66 39.61 -24.76
N LEU A 160 -4.37 39.90 -24.53
CA LEU A 160 -3.58 39.26 -23.48
C LEU A 160 -4.20 39.43 -22.08
N ASP A 161 -4.76 40.61 -21.77
CA ASP A 161 -5.48 40.84 -20.51
C ASP A 161 -6.69 39.92 -20.34
N VAL A 162 -7.48 39.75 -21.41
CA VAL A 162 -8.65 38.87 -21.39
C VAL A 162 -8.22 37.40 -21.27
N GLU A 163 -7.19 36.98 -22.00
CA GLU A 163 -6.65 35.62 -21.94
C GLU A 163 -6.08 35.30 -20.55
N VAL A 164 -5.24 36.17 -19.98
CA VAL A 164 -4.67 36.02 -18.65
C VAL A 164 -5.77 35.97 -17.58
N LEU A 165 -6.77 36.85 -17.66
CA LEU A 165 -7.88 36.84 -16.72
C LEU A 165 -8.66 35.53 -16.79
N ALA A 166 -8.94 35.03 -18.00
CA ALA A 166 -9.63 33.77 -18.19
C ALA A 166 -8.83 32.58 -17.65
N LEU A 167 -7.51 32.55 -17.86
CA LEU A 167 -6.64 31.51 -17.31
C LEU A 167 -6.52 31.59 -15.79
N LYS A 168 -6.40 32.79 -15.20
CA LYS A 168 -6.40 32.96 -13.73
C LYS A 168 -7.71 32.49 -13.10
N GLN A 169 -8.84 32.76 -13.73
CA GLN A 169 -10.12 32.21 -13.28
C GLN A 169 -10.16 30.68 -13.32
N LYS A 170 -9.58 30.06 -14.36
CA LYS A 170 -9.43 28.59 -14.41
C LYS A 170 -8.48 28.09 -13.32
N GLN A 171 -7.35 28.75 -13.10
CA GLN A 171 -6.38 28.40 -12.07
C GLN A 171 -7.03 28.39 -10.68
N ILE A 172 -7.77 29.45 -10.31
CA ILE A 172 -8.46 29.55 -9.02
C ILE A 172 -9.48 28.41 -8.84
N LYS A 173 -10.24 28.08 -9.90
CA LYS A 173 -11.20 26.95 -9.86
C LYS A 173 -10.50 25.62 -9.62
N THR A 174 -9.37 25.39 -10.29
CA THR A 174 -8.60 24.16 -10.13
C THR A 174 -7.88 24.12 -8.77
N GLU A 175 -7.40 25.24 -8.26
CA GLU A 175 -6.68 25.34 -6.98
C GLU A 175 -7.59 24.99 -5.78
N ALA A 176 -8.89 25.26 -5.89
CA ALA A 176 -9.87 24.90 -4.88
C ALA A 176 -9.88 23.40 -4.54
N HIS A 177 -9.51 22.52 -5.48
CA HIS A 177 -9.42 21.08 -5.24
C HIS A 177 -8.28 20.68 -4.29
N ILE A 178 -7.23 21.49 -4.21
CA ILE A 178 -6.02 21.23 -3.41
C ILE A 178 -6.03 22.06 -2.11
N GLY A 179 -7.11 22.82 -1.89
CA GLY A 179 -7.27 23.77 -0.79
C GLY A 179 -6.87 23.26 0.60
N PRO A 180 -7.28 22.05 1.04
CA PRO A 180 -6.90 21.53 2.36
C PRO A 180 -5.39 21.37 2.54
N ILE A 181 -4.69 20.85 1.53
CA ILE A 181 -3.23 20.65 1.57
C ILE A 181 -2.52 22.00 1.54
N THR A 182 -2.96 22.90 0.65
CA THR A 182 -2.41 24.26 0.58
C THR A 182 -2.59 25.03 1.88
N TYR A 183 -3.71 24.82 2.59
CA TYR A 183 -3.94 25.44 3.89
C TYR A 183 -2.97 24.90 4.96
N ILE A 184 -2.78 23.58 5.01
CA ILE A 184 -1.79 22.95 5.89
C ILE A 184 -0.39 23.48 5.58
N ALA A 185 0.00 23.52 4.30
CA ALA A 185 1.29 24.04 3.86
C ALA A 185 1.53 25.47 4.33
N LYS A 186 0.54 26.36 4.17
CA LYS A 186 0.59 27.75 4.64
C LYS A 186 0.69 27.86 6.16
N ALA A 187 0.01 26.98 6.92
CA ALA A 187 0.06 26.99 8.37
C ALA A 187 1.44 26.63 8.94
N PHE A 188 2.24 25.84 8.19
CA PHE A 188 3.57 25.41 8.58
C PHE A 188 4.70 26.14 7.83
N ASP A 189 4.38 27.19 7.08
CA ASP A 189 5.33 27.93 6.23
C ASP A 189 6.17 27.02 5.32
N ALA A 190 5.55 25.96 4.81
CA ALA A 190 6.18 24.93 4.01
C ALA A 190 5.65 24.94 2.56
N PRO A 191 6.45 24.52 1.57
CA PRO A 191 5.96 24.26 0.21
C PRO A 191 4.83 23.22 0.21
N THR A 192 3.84 23.37 -0.67
CA THR A 192 2.71 22.42 -0.76
C THR A 192 3.18 20.99 -1.01
N ASP A 193 4.17 20.82 -1.89
CA ASP A 193 4.76 19.52 -2.21
C ASP A 193 5.45 18.86 -0.99
N GLU A 194 5.97 19.66 -0.07
CA GLU A 194 6.61 19.16 1.16
C GLU A 194 5.57 18.83 2.25
N ALA A 195 4.58 19.69 2.45
CA ALA A 195 3.47 19.43 3.37
C ALA A 195 2.73 18.13 3.02
N THR A 196 2.52 17.87 1.72
CA THR A 196 1.94 16.60 1.24
C THR A 196 2.79 15.40 1.63
N LYS A 197 4.12 15.47 1.46
CA LYS A 197 5.02 14.36 1.84
C LYS A 197 4.91 14.04 3.33
N TRP A 198 4.92 15.06 4.19
CA TRP A 198 4.76 14.87 5.63
C TRP A 198 3.40 14.30 6.01
N LEU A 199 2.33 14.74 5.35
CA LEU A 199 1.00 14.16 5.54
C LEU A 199 0.96 12.69 5.15
N ILE A 200 1.56 12.32 4.02
CA ILE A 200 1.67 10.92 3.58
C ILE A 200 2.47 10.09 4.59
N PHE A 201 3.60 10.61 5.10
CA PHE A 201 4.38 9.90 6.13
C PHE A 201 3.59 9.68 7.41
N LEU A 202 2.79 10.66 7.83
CA LEU A 202 1.89 10.53 8.98
C LEU A 202 0.88 9.40 8.74
N ILE A 203 0.27 9.35 7.55
CA ILE A 203 -0.66 8.27 7.16
C ILE A 203 0.05 6.92 7.18
N ILE A 204 1.22 6.78 6.58
CA ILE A 204 1.99 5.53 6.55
C ILE A 204 2.28 5.03 7.98
N PHE A 205 2.76 5.92 8.85
CA PHE A 205 3.07 5.58 10.24
C PHE A 205 1.83 5.21 11.05
N ALA A 206 0.66 5.73 10.68
CA ALA A 206 -0.60 5.37 11.30
C ALA A 206 -1.13 4.02 10.79
N PHE A 207 -1.14 3.77 9.48
CA PHE A 207 -1.80 2.58 8.93
C PHE A 207 -1.02 1.29 9.18
N ASP A 208 0.28 1.29 8.93
CA ASP A 208 1.02 0.03 8.78
C ASP A 208 1.42 -0.61 10.12
N PRO A 209 2.01 0.12 11.09
CA PRO A 209 2.15 -0.38 12.46
C PRO A 209 0.82 -0.76 13.11
N MET A 210 -0.26 -0.02 12.85
CA MET A 210 -1.57 -0.33 13.41
C MET A 210 -2.18 -1.61 12.85
N ALA A 211 -2.03 -1.88 11.55
CA ALA A 211 -2.52 -3.12 10.94
C ALA A 211 -1.85 -4.36 11.59
N VAL A 212 -0.53 -4.30 11.79
CA VAL A 212 0.22 -5.37 12.46
C VAL A 212 -0.18 -5.48 13.93
N ALA A 213 -0.22 -4.35 14.66
CA ALA A 213 -0.56 -4.34 16.09
C ALA A 213 -1.98 -4.86 16.34
N LEU A 214 -2.96 -4.49 15.51
CA LEU A 214 -4.33 -5.00 15.62
C LEU A 214 -4.41 -6.48 15.29
N THR A 215 -3.65 -6.97 14.30
CA THR A 215 -3.55 -8.41 14.01
C THR A 215 -3.00 -9.20 15.20
N LEU A 216 -2.02 -8.64 15.91
CA LEU A 216 -1.51 -9.21 17.16
C LEU A 216 -2.56 -9.16 18.27
N ALA A 217 -3.29 -8.05 18.40
CA ALA A 217 -4.36 -7.90 19.38
C ALA A 217 -5.53 -8.88 19.14
N VAL A 218 -5.89 -9.17 17.88
CA VAL A 218 -6.85 -10.24 17.53
C VAL A 218 -6.36 -11.57 18.09
N ASN A 219 -5.10 -11.94 17.82
CA ASN A 219 -4.52 -13.20 18.29
C ASN A 219 -4.51 -13.29 19.82
N ILE A 220 -4.11 -12.22 20.50
CA ILE A 220 -4.13 -12.14 21.97
C ILE A 220 -5.56 -12.36 22.50
N ALA A 221 -6.54 -11.65 21.95
CA ALA A 221 -7.92 -11.69 22.42
C ALA A 221 -8.57 -13.06 22.18
N LEU A 222 -8.28 -13.71 21.05
CA LEU A 222 -8.77 -15.06 20.76
C LEU A 222 -8.16 -16.10 21.71
N ARG A 223 -6.84 -16.05 21.92
CA ARG A 223 -6.15 -16.98 22.81
C ARG A 223 -6.64 -16.87 24.25
N ARG A 224 -6.76 -15.64 24.77
CA ARG A 224 -7.25 -15.43 26.14
C ARG A 224 -8.68 -15.94 26.33
N ARG A 225 -9.53 -15.79 25.31
CA ARG A 225 -10.88 -16.38 25.34
C ARG A 225 -10.85 -17.90 25.38
N GLU A 226 -9.96 -18.55 24.62
CA GLU A 226 -9.82 -20.00 24.66
C GLU A 226 -9.40 -20.48 26.05
N GLU A 227 -8.48 -19.76 26.70
CA GLU A 227 -8.02 -20.00 28.07
C GLU A 227 -9.19 -19.83 29.08
N ASP A 228 -9.90 -18.70 29.06
CA ASP A 228 -11.07 -18.44 29.93
C ASP A 228 -12.16 -19.52 29.78
N MET A 229 -12.43 -19.96 28.54
CA MET A 229 -13.41 -21.00 28.25
C MET A 229 -12.95 -22.39 28.72
N ALA A 230 -11.64 -22.67 28.65
CA ALA A 230 -11.07 -23.90 29.16
C ALA A 230 -11.15 -23.95 30.69
N GLU A 231 -10.84 -22.84 31.37
CA GLU A 231 -10.96 -22.70 32.82
C GLU A 231 -12.43 -22.84 33.28
N ALA A 232 -13.37 -22.17 32.61
CA ALA A 232 -14.79 -22.30 32.93
C ALA A 232 -15.30 -23.73 32.75
N LYS A 233 -14.86 -24.44 31.70
CA LYS A 233 -15.19 -25.87 31.50
C LYS A 233 -14.57 -26.76 32.56
N ALA A 234 -13.33 -26.49 32.97
CA ALA A 234 -12.66 -27.23 34.04
C ALA A 234 -13.40 -27.04 35.37
N GLN A 235 -13.76 -25.80 35.73
CA GLN A 235 -14.54 -25.50 36.92
C GLN A 235 -15.93 -26.14 36.88
N ALA A 236 -16.64 -26.07 35.76
CA ALA A 236 -17.94 -26.71 35.60
C ALA A 236 -17.87 -28.24 35.78
N ARG A 237 -16.79 -28.90 35.31
CA ARG A 237 -16.54 -30.33 35.55
C ARG A 237 -16.24 -30.66 37.01
N LEU A 238 -15.64 -29.75 37.76
CA LEU A 238 -15.38 -29.91 39.19
C LEU A 238 -16.67 -29.74 40.02
N LEU A 239 -17.53 -28.78 39.63
CA LEU A 239 -18.81 -28.50 40.29
C LEU A 239 -19.88 -29.56 39.98
N ASN A 240 -19.91 -30.04 38.73
CA ASN A 240 -20.81 -31.09 38.27
C ASN A 240 -19.97 -32.23 37.67
N PRO A 241 -19.41 -33.12 38.49
CA PRO A 241 -18.73 -34.30 37.97
C PRO A 241 -19.71 -35.08 37.09
N PRO A 242 -19.27 -35.55 35.90
CA PRO A 242 -20.13 -36.34 35.04
C PRO A 242 -20.68 -37.52 35.84
N SER A 243 -22.01 -37.71 35.82
CA SER A 243 -22.65 -38.90 36.38
C SER A 243 -21.94 -40.12 35.80
N GLN A 244 -21.40 -40.97 36.69
CA GLN A 244 -20.70 -42.19 36.29
C GLN A 244 -21.53 -42.92 35.23
N PRO A 245 -20.93 -43.43 34.15
CA PRO A 245 -21.67 -44.24 33.20
C PRO A 245 -22.31 -45.39 33.97
N GLU A 246 -23.64 -45.45 33.96
CA GLU A 246 -24.41 -46.49 34.60
C GLU A 246 -23.94 -47.83 34.01
N VAL A 247 -23.21 -48.61 34.81
CA VAL A 247 -22.73 -49.93 34.40
C VAL A 247 -23.95 -50.83 34.26
N LYS A 248 -24.48 -50.96 33.04
CA LYS A 248 -25.44 -52.00 32.71
C LYS A 248 -24.73 -53.35 32.88
N TYR A 249 -24.98 -54.02 33.99
CA TYR A 249 -24.71 -55.45 34.11
C TYR A 249 -25.56 -56.17 33.08
N VAL A 250 -24.92 -56.69 32.04
CA VAL A 250 -25.53 -57.66 31.13
C VAL A 250 -25.35 -59.02 31.79
N ASP A 251 -26.41 -59.55 32.40
CA ASP A 251 -26.43 -60.92 32.88
C ASP A 251 -26.16 -61.85 31.70
N ARG A 252 -25.01 -62.53 31.71
CA ARG A 252 -24.72 -63.61 30.76
C ARG A 252 -25.41 -64.87 31.28
N GLU A 253 -26.43 -65.32 30.56
CA GLU A 253 -26.98 -66.66 30.72
C GLU A 253 -25.88 -67.71 30.51
N VAL A 254 -25.82 -68.65 31.44
CA VAL A 254 -24.90 -69.80 31.44
C VAL A 254 -25.32 -70.77 30.34
N VAL A 255 -24.54 -70.85 29.27
CA VAL A 255 -24.66 -71.92 28.26
C VAL A 255 -23.74 -73.08 28.66
N LYS A 256 -24.35 -74.27 28.80
CA LYS A 256 -23.76 -75.54 29.21
C LYS A 256 -22.57 -75.98 28.33
N GLU A 257 -21.62 -76.63 28.99
CA GLU A 257 -20.44 -77.30 28.42
C GLU A 257 -20.79 -78.28 27.28
N VAL A 258 -20.03 -78.22 26.19
CA VAL A 258 -19.92 -79.28 25.19
C VAL A 258 -18.46 -79.70 25.09
N THR A 259 -18.21 -80.98 25.35
CA THR A 259 -16.94 -81.69 25.35
C THR A 259 -16.26 -81.65 23.97
N VAL A 260 -14.96 -81.35 23.92
CA VAL A 260 -14.14 -81.40 22.71
C VAL A 260 -13.40 -82.74 22.64
N GLU A 261 -13.67 -83.53 21.61
CA GLU A 261 -12.89 -84.75 21.29
C GLU A 261 -11.53 -84.42 20.66
N VAL A 262 -10.51 -85.17 21.08
CA VAL A 262 -9.11 -85.08 20.69
C VAL A 262 -8.88 -85.78 19.35
N ILE A 263 -8.21 -85.12 18.38
CA ILE A 263 -7.62 -85.79 17.22
C ILE A 263 -6.17 -85.30 16.99
N LYS A 264 -5.29 -86.31 16.83
CA LYS A 264 -3.82 -86.35 16.78
C LYS A 264 -3.10 -85.38 15.84
N GLU A 265 -1.93 -84.92 16.30
CA GLU A 265 -0.86 -84.27 15.53
C GLU A 265 -0.09 -85.27 14.64
N VAL A 266 0.32 -84.84 13.44
CA VAL A 266 1.31 -85.49 12.58
C VAL A 266 2.40 -84.45 12.25
N PRO A 267 3.70 -84.74 12.42
CA PRO A 267 4.77 -83.76 12.21
C PRO A 267 5.25 -83.75 10.75
N VAL A 268 5.67 -82.59 10.25
CA VAL A 268 6.44 -82.46 8.99
C VAL A 268 7.69 -81.60 9.22
N GLU A 269 8.77 -82.08 8.64
CA GLU A 269 10.20 -81.86 8.87
C GLU A 269 10.72 -80.50 8.35
N VAL A 270 11.78 -79.99 8.99
CA VAL A 270 12.47 -78.72 8.67
C VAL A 270 13.64 -79.01 7.72
N GLU A 271 13.69 -78.37 6.56
CA GLU A 271 14.86 -78.40 5.65
C GLU A 271 15.57 -77.04 5.54
N LYS A 272 16.89 -77.12 5.40
CA LYS A 272 17.93 -76.11 5.70
C LYS A 272 17.98 -74.88 4.78
N ILE A 273 18.49 -73.81 5.40
CA ILE A 273 18.99 -72.54 4.84
C ILE A 273 20.10 -72.78 3.80
N VAL A 274 20.03 -72.09 2.66
CA VAL A 274 21.14 -71.90 1.71
C VAL A 274 21.42 -70.40 1.58
N GLU A 275 22.64 -69.99 1.92
CA GLU A 275 23.17 -68.63 1.74
C GLU A 275 23.48 -68.35 0.26
N VAL A 276 23.14 -67.15 -0.23
CA VAL A 276 23.51 -66.66 -1.58
C VAL A 276 24.54 -65.53 -1.43
N PRO A 277 25.68 -65.56 -2.15
CA PRO A 277 26.73 -64.56 -2.01
C PRO A 277 26.40 -63.25 -2.78
N VAL A 278 26.88 -62.13 -2.23
CA VAL A 278 26.73 -60.76 -2.74
C VAL A 278 27.70 -60.50 -3.90
N GLU A 279 27.18 -60.03 -5.05
CA GLU A 279 27.97 -59.67 -6.22
C GLU A 279 28.48 -58.22 -6.14
N LYS A 280 29.81 -58.04 -6.28
CA LYS A 280 30.52 -56.74 -6.29
C LYS A 280 30.30 -56.01 -7.61
N ILE A 281 29.81 -54.78 -7.55
CA ILE A 281 29.78 -53.86 -8.71
C ILE A 281 31.17 -53.21 -8.86
N VAL A 282 31.83 -53.47 -9.99
CA VAL A 282 33.10 -52.85 -10.41
C VAL A 282 32.78 -51.66 -11.33
N TYR A 283 33.29 -50.48 -10.98
CA TYR A 283 33.26 -49.30 -11.86
C TYR A 283 34.30 -49.46 -12.97
N VAL A 284 33.88 -49.33 -14.23
CA VAL A 284 34.78 -49.16 -15.37
C VAL A 284 34.71 -47.72 -15.83
N THR A 285 35.76 -46.96 -15.53
CA THR A 285 36.11 -45.69 -16.17
C THR A 285 36.48 -45.96 -17.63
N LYS A 286 35.94 -45.16 -18.56
CA LYS A 286 36.40 -45.09 -19.94
C LYS A 286 36.79 -43.65 -20.24
N GLU A 287 38.08 -43.39 -20.29
CA GLU A 287 38.68 -42.29 -21.04
C GLU A 287 38.82 -42.73 -22.50
N VAL A 288 38.29 -41.94 -23.44
CA VAL A 288 38.94 -41.33 -24.63
C VAL A 288 37.99 -40.26 -25.14
#